data_AF-A0A3E1IR44-F1
#
_entry.id   AF-A0A3E1IR44-F1
#
_cell.length_a   1.000
_cell.length_b   1.000
_cell.length_c   1.000
_cell.angle_alpha   90.00
_cell.angle_beta   90.00
_cell.angle_gamma   90.00
#
_symmetry.space_group_name_H-M   'P 1'
#
loop_
_entity.id
_entity.type
_entity.pdbx_description
1 polymer ?
#
loop_
_entity_poly.entity_id
_entity_poly.type
_entity_poly.pdbx_seq_one_letter_code
_entity_poly.pdbx_strand_id
1 'polypeptide(L)'
;MITSIVLTIVLAITGTVWYFTRNTHVAFTVFNSKSEVIPKAKAGDDTDGVVKSLENKGFRTKIIDEFGAEKQGNFLRYANVKPGSKVSTKTVVKILRSKGPGVPAKGVVGASLDNAKKIVKSMGVPVKLHHVPSTDAADGKIVASSPMPGNAVGKDSVINIAVGEKCDGVPVDVFGLDKDKAKDMLSSKPFAVDLRPKFSSAKYFGKIVGAYPALGTKGSPKAVTLYYGVDASKTKDMVTKPMDYGDQTAHLVQRAGSFVGKWCTKSGDCINLLPYVATNGYEEEDIHGVMTEEVAKSGSVNSSSIVNRDIDVLYMSTWGQDPSDYAIYDKNIENTKYMKNNLVSGDTGAVELYAGRDSARCDGHVIHNFDDPSLCVDGKYIDGERLLDDSDYRDEMEQSPGIHTGYYYVMQDFMVVVPVGAKFDELLNSGYFAGKVENKPDLTRPFILRRNPKLYKQTRVDLPKHTYPEWSPFIPTIKGRAVPFAPAPDDSNAYYLVEEPFDWSSIPGESL
;
A
#
# COMPACT_ATOMS: atom_id res chain seq x y z
N MET A 1 45.94 83.60 -41.82
CA MET A 1 46.62 84.00 -40.57
C MET A 1 47.07 82.72 -39.88
N ILE A 2 48.36 82.37 -39.95
CA ILE A 2 49.36 82.63 -38.88
C ILE A 2 49.00 81.75 -37.65
N THR A 3 49.78 80.84 -37.07
CA THR A 3 51.13 80.27 -37.23
C THR A 3 51.23 79.15 -36.17
N SER A 4 52.08 78.15 -36.41
CA SER A 4 52.97 77.44 -35.44
C SER A 4 52.46 76.93 -34.08
N ILE A 5 52.67 75.62 -33.84
CA ILE A 5 53.33 74.92 -32.71
C ILE A 5 53.18 73.42 -33.09
N VAL A 6 54.14 72.60 -33.54
CA VAL A 6 55.55 72.33 -33.18
C VAL A 6 55.74 71.87 -31.74
N LEU A 7 55.46 70.60 -31.45
CA LEU A 7 56.46 69.57 -31.04
C LEU A 7 55.79 68.19 -30.86
N THR A 8 56.00 67.31 -31.85
CA THR A 8 56.39 65.86 -31.77
C THR A 8 55.91 65.01 -30.59
N ILE A 9 55.48 63.75 -30.81
CA ILE A 9 56.33 62.69 -31.37
C ILE A 9 55.62 61.84 -32.43
N VAL A 10 56.19 61.93 -33.63
CA VAL A 10 56.20 60.93 -34.68
C VAL A 10 56.98 59.72 -34.18
N LEU A 11 56.28 58.62 -33.93
CA LEU A 11 56.79 57.24 -34.04
C LEU A 11 55.67 56.31 -34.54
N ALA A 12 54.88 56.82 -35.48
CA ALA A 12 54.02 56.00 -36.33
C ALA A 12 54.75 55.83 -37.67
N ILE A 13 54.79 54.59 -38.17
CA ILE A 13 55.08 54.17 -39.57
C ILE A 13 56.35 53.29 -39.79
N THR A 14 57.20 52.99 -38.79
CA THR A 14 58.23 51.92 -38.94
C THR A 14 58.07 50.72 -37.99
N GLY A 15 56.91 50.57 -37.34
CA GLY A 15 56.60 49.45 -36.45
C GLY A 15 55.64 48.39 -37.01
N THR A 16 55.18 48.51 -38.26
CA THR A 16 54.04 47.73 -38.77
C THR A 16 54.41 46.40 -39.45
N VAL A 17 55.68 46.00 -39.48
CA VAL A 17 56.13 44.71 -40.06
C VAL A 17 56.85 43.79 -39.06
N TRP A 18 57.08 44.23 -37.81
CA TRP A 18 57.70 43.37 -36.78
C TRP A 18 56.78 43.02 -35.60
N TYR A 19 55.50 43.40 -35.64
CA TYR A 19 54.51 42.97 -34.63
C TYR A 19 53.79 41.66 -35.01
N PHE A 20 53.91 41.20 -36.26
CA PHE A 20 53.26 39.97 -36.74
C PHE A 20 54.13 38.70 -36.77
N THR A 21 55.35 38.73 -36.22
CA THR A 21 56.22 37.53 -36.15
C THR A 21 56.69 37.16 -34.74
N ARG A 22 56.11 37.75 -33.68
CA ARG A 22 56.49 37.40 -32.32
C ARG A 22 55.36 37.43 -31.29
N ASN A 23 54.15 36.98 -31.65
CA ASN A 23 53.22 36.46 -30.63
C ASN A 23 52.09 35.56 -31.16
N THR A 24 52.34 34.77 -32.20
CA THR A 24 51.54 33.56 -32.42
C THR A 24 52.17 32.40 -31.65
N HIS A 25 52.26 32.54 -30.33
CA HIS A 25 51.84 31.41 -29.52
C HIS A 25 50.32 31.37 -29.62
N VAL A 26 49.84 30.80 -30.74
CA VAL A 26 48.71 29.90 -30.62
C VAL A 26 49.23 28.88 -29.62
N ALA A 27 48.94 29.14 -28.34
CA ALA A 27 48.86 28.08 -27.38
C ALA A 27 47.81 27.16 -27.99
N PHE A 28 48.27 26.20 -28.77
CA PHE A 28 47.87 24.83 -28.53
C PHE A 28 48.04 24.68 -27.02
N THR A 29 47.00 25.06 -26.28
CA THR A 29 46.67 24.42 -25.03
C THR A 29 46.42 23.00 -25.48
N VAL A 30 47.53 22.27 -25.64
CA VAL A 30 47.58 20.86 -25.35
C VAL A 30 46.94 20.85 -23.98
N PHE A 31 45.64 20.60 -23.94
CA PHE A 31 44.99 20.09 -22.77
C PHE A 31 45.70 18.75 -22.58
N ASN A 32 46.87 18.80 -21.96
CA ASN A 32 47.54 17.63 -21.47
C ASN A 32 46.49 17.04 -20.56
N SER A 33 45.83 16.00 -21.06
CA SER A 33 44.88 15.24 -20.29
C SER A 33 45.73 14.68 -19.17
N LYS A 34 45.72 15.37 -18.03
CA LYS A 34 46.40 14.90 -16.83
C LYS A 34 45.76 13.55 -16.55
N SER A 35 46.50 12.49 -16.82
CA SER A 35 45.99 11.14 -16.63
C SER A 35 46.39 10.71 -15.24
N GLU A 36 45.40 10.37 -14.44
CA GLU A 36 45.57 9.99 -13.05
C GLU A 36 45.14 8.53 -12.86
N VAL A 37 45.65 7.92 -11.79
CA VAL A 37 45.37 6.52 -11.48
C VAL A 37 44.07 6.40 -10.69
N ILE A 38 43.11 5.62 -11.20
CA ILE A 38 41.86 5.31 -10.50
C ILE A 38 42.20 4.62 -9.16
N PRO A 39 41.72 5.15 -8.01
CA PRO A 39 41.94 4.54 -6.70
C PRO A 39 41.46 3.09 -6.66
N LYS A 40 42.19 2.25 -5.93
CA LYS A 40 41.71 0.91 -5.59
C LYS A 40 40.57 1.05 -4.58
N ALA A 41 39.43 0.46 -4.90
CA ALA A 41 38.27 0.32 -4.03
C ALA A 41 37.72 -1.09 -4.21
N LYS A 42 37.17 -1.69 -3.16
CA LYS A 42 36.56 -3.01 -3.17
C LYS A 42 35.06 -2.89 -2.91
N ALA A 43 34.31 -3.89 -3.37
CA ALA A 43 32.89 -4.00 -3.03
C ALA A 43 32.74 -3.99 -1.50
N GLY A 44 31.75 -3.23 -1.02
CA GLY A 44 31.47 -3.05 0.41
C GLY A 44 32.16 -1.85 1.07
N ASP A 45 33.10 -1.16 0.39
CA ASP A 45 33.65 0.10 0.87
C ASP A 45 32.57 1.20 0.94
N ASP A 46 32.77 2.21 1.78
CA ASP A 46 31.88 3.38 1.83
C ASP A 46 31.96 4.20 0.52
N THR A 47 30.82 4.41 -0.16
CA THR A 47 30.82 5.08 -1.46
C THR A 47 31.31 6.53 -1.36
N ASP A 48 30.94 7.24 -0.30
CA ASP A 48 31.32 8.64 -0.13
C ASP A 48 32.84 8.77 0.07
N GLY A 49 33.46 7.83 0.78
CA GLY A 49 34.92 7.69 0.85
C GLY A 49 35.57 7.45 -0.52
N VAL A 50 35.00 6.58 -1.36
CA VAL A 50 35.50 6.33 -2.72
C VAL A 50 35.37 7.56 -3.62
N VAL A 51 34.24 8.27 -3.52
CA VAL A 51 34.01 9.54 -4.24
C VAL A 51 35.06 10.57 -3.86
N LYS A 52 35.28 10.79 -2.55
CA LYS A 52 36.31 11.73 -2.07
C LYS A 52 37.70 11.37 -2.58
N SER A 53 38.05 10.09 -2.63
CA SER A 53 39.34 9.62 -3.16
C SER A 53 39.52 9.95 -4.65
N LEU A 54 38.45 9.87 -5.44
CA LEU A 54 38.45 10.25 -6.85
C LEU A 54 38.51 11.77 -7.05
N GLU A 55 37.74 12.53 -6.27
CA GLU A 55 37.72 13.99 -6.32
C GLU A 55 39.07 14.59 -5.93
N ASN A 56 39.73 14.03 -4.91
CA ASN A 56 41.10 14.41 -4.51
C ASN A 56 42.13 14.18 -5.64
N LYS A 57 41.84 13.29 -6.59
CA LYS A 57 42.65 13.05 -7.80
C LYS A 57 42.18 13.86 -9.01
N GLY A 58 41.21 14.75 -8.85
CA GLY A 58 40.69 15.63 -9.89
C GLY A 58 39.70 14.98 -10.85
N PHE A 59 39.12 13.83 -10.50
CA PHE A 59 38.05 13.23 -11.27
C PHE A 59 36.69 13.82 -10.89
N ARG A 60 35.80 13.92 -11.88
CA ARG A 60 34.36 14.10 -11.63
C ARG A 60 33.71 12.72 -11.52
N THR A 61 32.74 12.58 -10.63
CA THR A 61 32.04 11.31 -10.41
C THR A 61 30.57 11.40 -10.80
N LYS A 62 29.99 10.25 -11.13
CA LYS A 62 28.54 10.09 -11.28
C LYS A 62 28.12 8.82 -10.56
N ILE A 63 27.29 8.96 -9.53
CA ILE A 63 26.74 7.82 -8.81
C ILE A 63 25.55 7.26 -9.58
N ILE A 64 25.48 5.94 -9.68
CA ILE A 64 24.36 5.18 -10.25
C ILE A 64 23.98 4.14 -9.21
N ASP A 65 22.74 4.20 -8.73
CA ASP A 65 22.24 3.26 -7.72
C ASP A 65 21.76 1.95 -8.39
N GLU A 66 22.24 0.82 -7.91
CA GLU A 66 21.92 -0.53 -8.41
C GLU A 66 21.71 -1.50 -7.23
N PHE A 67 20.84 -2.51 -7.39
CA PHE A 67 20.73 -3.58 -6.41
C PHE A 67 21.97 -4.48 -6.45
N GLY A 68 22.38 -4.97 -5.29
CA GLY A 68 23.53 -5.87 -5.16
C GLY A 68 23.70 -6.38 -3.74
N ALA A 69 24.59 -7.36 -3.56
CA ALA A 69 24.81 -8.03 -2.27
C ALA A 69 25.30 -7.11 -1.13
N GLU A 70 25.86 -5.95 -1.45
CA GLU A 70 26.42 -5.03 -0.45
C GLU A 70 25.35 -4.21 0.26
N LYS A 71 25.64 -3.71 1.47
CA LYS A 71 24.73 -2.83 2.21
C LYS A 71 24.38 -1.58 1.41
N GLN A 72 23.15 -1.10 1.56
CA GLN A 72 22.72 0.15 0.95
C GLN A 72 23.71 1.28 1.27
N GLY A 73 24.12 2.03 0.25
CA GLY A 73 25.11 3.10 0.37
C GLY A 73 26.54 2.67 0.05
N ASN A 74 26.86 1.37 0.08
CA ASN A 74 28.22 0.89 -0.15
C ASN A 74 28.58 0.82 -1.64
N PHE A 75 29.87 0.94 -1.93
CA PHE A 75 30.46 0.86 -3.25
C PHE A 75 30.32 -0.56 -3.79
N LEU A 76 29.83 -0.70 -5.02
CA LEU A 76 29.80 -1.97 -5.75
C LEU A 76 31.02 -2.09 -6.66
N ARG A 77 31.13 -1.18 -7.64
CA ARG A 77 32.20 -1.18 -8.65
C ARG A 77 32.23 0.14 -9.42
N TYR A 78 33.34 0.37 -10.13
CA TYR A 78 33.37 1.37 -11.20
C TYR A 78 32.71 0.81 -12.47
N ALA A 79 31.81 1.58 -13.09
CA ALA A 79 31.05 1.14 -14.25
C ALA A 79 31.77 1.32 -15.59
N ASN A 80 32.67 2.29 -15.70
CA ASN A 80 33.31 2.67 -16.97
C ASN A 80 34.84 2.75 -16.92
N VAL A 81 35.45 2.40 -15.79
CA VAL A 81 36.91 2.41 -15.60
C VAL A 81 37.32 1.21 -14.74
N LYS A 82 38.61 0.83 -14.77
CA LYS A 82 39.15 -0.25 -13.94
C LYS A 82 39.97 0.32 -12.78
N PRO A 83 39.87 -0.23 -11.55
CA PRO A 83 40.74 0.16 -10.44
C PRO A 83 42.22 0.05 -10.84
N GLY A 84 43.04 1.05 -10.47
CA GLY A 84 44.46 1.10 -10.81
C GLY A 84 44.79 1.48 -12.26
N SER A 85 43.80 1.65 -13.14
CA SER A 85 44.06 2.13 -14.50
C SER A 85 44.36 3.63 -14.50
N LYS A 86 45.24 4.06 -15.42
CA LYS A 86 45.55 5.48 -15.63
C LYS A 86 44.61 6.03 -16.70
N VAL A 87 43.77 6.98 -16.33
CA VAL A 87 42.76 7.57 -17.23
C VAL A 87 42.75 9.09 -17.12
N SER A 88 42.38 9.77 -18.21
CA SER A 88 42.26 11.23 -18.25
C SER A 88 41.31 11.74 -17.17
N THR A 89 41.71 12.77 -16.41
CA THR A 89 40.86 13.44 -15.39
C THR A 89 39.61 14.11 -15.97
N LYS A 90 39.54 14.31 -17.30
CA LYS A 90 38.31 14.76 -17.97
C LYS A 90 37.20 13.70 -17.93
N THR A 91 37.56 12.42 -17.79
CA THR A 91 36.63 11.29 -17.69
C THR A 91 35.75 11.43 -16.45
N VAL A 92 34.43 11.36 -16.63
CA VAL A 92 33.50 11.23 -15.52
C VAL A 92 33.47 9.76 -15.09
N VAL A 93 33.96 9.47 -13.90
CA VAL A 93 33.99 8.11 -13.34
C VAL A 93 32.59 7.76 -12.82
N LYS A 94 31.97 6.76 -13.43
CA LYS A 94 30.67 6.24 -13.01
C LYS A 94 30.87 5.23 -11.90
N ILE A 95 30.27 5.47 -10.75
CA ILE A 95 30.34 4.62 -9.57
C ILE A 95 28.98 3.95 -9.39
N LEU A 96 28.98 2.63 -9.27
CA LEU A 96 27.79 1.89 -8.89
C LEU A 96 27.75 1.78 -7.38
N ARG A 97 26.66 2.29 -6.79
CA ARG A 97 26.39 2.25 -5.35
C ARG A 97 25.25 1.29 -5.08
N SER A 98 25.37 0.51 -4.01
CA SER A 98 24.39 -0.49 -3.65
C SER A 98 23.12 0.15 -3.10
N LYS A 99 21.97 -0.36 -3.56
CA LYS A 99 20.65 -0.16 -2.95
C LYS A 99 20.32 -1.22 -1.90
N GLY A 100 21.28 -2.08 -1.56
CA GLY A 100 21.02 -3.34 -0.86
C GLY A 100 20.63 -4.46 -1.84
N PRO A 101 20.43 -5.69 -1.35
CA PRO A 101 19.85 -6.77 -2.13
C PRO A 101 18.44 -6.41 -2.63
N GLY A 102 18.07 -6.87 -3.82
CA GLY A 102 16.73 -6.63 -4.36
C GLY A 102 16.57 -7.14 -5.78
N VAL A 103 15.41 -6.89 -6.37
CA VAL A 103 15.13 -7.29 -7.75
C VAL A 103 15.31 -6.09 -8.69
N PRO A 104 16.22 -6.15 -9.68
CA PRO A 104 16.37 -5.09 -10.68
C PRO A 104 15.04 -4.74 -11.39
N ALA A 105 14.83 -3.46 -11.67
CA ALA A 105 13.61 -2.98 -12.33
C ALA A 105 13.44 -3.48 -13.78
N LYS A 106 14.52 -3.92 -14.43
CA LYS A 106 14.54 -4.43 -15.81
C LYS A 106 15.36 -5.71 -15.89
N GLY A 107 15.00 -6.56 -16.85
CA GLY A 107 15.79 -7.75 -17.21
C GLY A 107 15.58 -8.96 -16.31
N VAL A 108 14.67 -8.91 -15.34
CA VAL A 108 14.27 -10.08 -14.52
C VAL A 108 13.07 -10.77 -15.14
N VAL A 109 11.91 -10.13 -15.13
CA VAL A 109 10.71 -10.66 -15.81
C VAL A 109 10.97 -10.76 -17.32
N GLY A 110 10.62 -11.91 -17.91
CA GLY A 110 10.87 -12.28 -19.30
C GLY A 110 12.24 -12.94 -19.56
N ALA A 111 13.14 -12.97 -18.58
CA ALA A 111 14.44 -13.62 -18.74
C ALA A 111 14.33 -15.15 -18.67
N SER A 112 15.28 -15.86 -19.29
CA SER A 112 15.43 -17.30 -19.15
C SER A 112 15.93 -17.68 -17.75
N LEU A 113 15.70 -18.93 -17.35
CA LEU A 113 16.19 -19.48 -16.08
C LEU A 113 17.70 -19.33 -15.88
N ASP A 114 18.51 -19.50 -16.93
CA ASP A 114 19.96 -19.33 -16.85
C ASP A 114 20.39 -17.88 -16.56
N ASN A 115 19.63 -16.91 -17.10
CA ASN A 115 19.83 -15.51 -16.79
C ASN A 115 19.33 -15.17 -15.37
N ALA A 116 18.21 -15.78 -14.95
CA ALA A 116 17.70 -15.68 -13.58
C ALA A 116 18.78 -16.05 -12.56
N LYS A 117 19.38 -17.24 -12.71
CA LYS A 117 20.46 -17.76 -11.85
C LYS A 117 21.62 -16.77 -11.71
N LYS A 118 22.00 -16.11 -12.80
CA LYS A 118 23.08 -15.10 -12.79
C LYS A 118 22.66 -13.82 -12.06
N ILE A 119 21.46 -13.32 -12.33
CA ILE A 119 20.95 -12.09 -11.70
C ILE A 119 20.83 -12.31 -10.20
N VAL A 120 20.17 -13.39 -9.76
CA VAL A 120 19.91 -13.62 -8.34
C VAL A 120 21.16 -13.97 -7.53
N LYS A 121 22.13 -14.72 -8.08
CA LYS A 121 23.41 -14.95 -7.39
C LYS A 121 24.15 -13.66 -7.05
N SER A 122 23.99 -12.61 -7.86
CA SER A 122 24.64 -11.32 -7.59
C SER A 122 24.00 -10.51 -6.47
N MET A 123 22.83 -10.93 -5.97
CA MET A 123 22.11 -10.28 -4.88
C MET A 123 22.51 -10.74 -3.48
N GLY A 124 23.26 -11.85 -3.35
CA GLY A 124 23.80 -12.30 -2.07
C GLY A 124 22.77 -12.70 -1.01
N VAL A 125 21.55 -13.02 -1.44
CA VAL A 125 20.42 -13.44 -0.59
C VAL A 125 19.85 -14.77 -1.07
N PRO A 126 19.23 -15.58 -0.18
CA PRO A 126 18.59 -16.82 -0.59
C PRO A 126 17.50 -16.56 -1.61
N VAL A 127 17.40 -17.44 -2.61
CA VAL A 127 16.40 -17.35 -3.67
C VAL A 127 15.60 -18.63 -3.74
N LYS A 128 14.28 -18.50 -3.83
CA LYS A 128 13.35 -19.62 -4.05
C LYS A 128 12.73 -19.51 -5.44
N LEU A 129 12.79 -20.60 -6.18
CA LEU A 129 12.14 -20.73 -7.48
C LEU A 129 10.82 -21.46 -7.34
N HIS A 130 9.81 -20.94 -8.00
CA HIS A 130 8.43 -21.44 -7.98
C HIS A 130 7.98 -21.68 -9.41
N HIS A 131 7.57 -22.91 -9.73
CA HIS A 131 6.99 -23.20 -11.05
C HIS A 131 5.49 -22.94 -11.01
N VAL A 132 4.99 -22.10 -11.92
CA VAL A 132 3.61 -21.59 -11.88
C VAL A 132 2.92 -21.72 -13.24
N PRO A 133 1.58 -21.86 -13.26
CA PRO A 133 0.80 -21.77 -14.49
C PRO A 133 1.12 -20.47 -15.25
N SER A 134 1.27 -20.59 -16.55
CA SER A 134 1.53 -19.47 -17.47
C SER A 134 0.91 -19.72 -18.83
N THR A 135 0.84 -18.69 -19.68
CA THR A 135 0.53 -18.91 -21.10
C THR A 135 1.72 -19.54 -21.85
N ASP A 136 1.43 -20.09 -23.04
CA ASP A 136 2.44 -20.72 -23.89
C ASP A 136 3.63 -19.81 -24.23
N ALA A 137 3.42 -18.50 -24.29
CA ALA A 137 4.48 -17.54 -24.62
C ALA A 137 5.51 -17.36 -23.49
N ALA A 138 5.14 -17.74 -22.27
CA ALA A 138 5.87 -17.50 -21.03
C ALA A 138 6.52 -18.77 -20.44
N ASP A 139 6.31 -19.93 -21.07
CA ASP A 139 6.89 -21.21 -20.67
C ASP A 139 8.42 -21.15 -20.56
N GLY A 140 8.96 -21.63 -19.43
CA GLY A 140 10.39 -21.65 -19.11
C GLY A 140 11.02 -20.27 -18.83
N LYS A 141 10.24 -19.19 -18.79
CA LYS A 141 10.72 -17.81 -18.52
C LYS A 141 10.31 -17.36 -17.13
N ILE A 142 11.03 -16.38 -16.58
CA ILE A 142 10.59 -15.70 -15.35
C ILE A 142 9.34 -14.89 -15.68
N VAL A 143 8.26 -15.15 -14.95
CA VAL A 143 6.97 -14.46 -15.10
C VAL A 143 6.70 -13.48 -13.96
N ALA A 144 7.27 -13.73 -12.78
CA ALA A 144 7.12 -12.85 -11.63
C ALA A 144 8.28 -12.97 -10.62
N SER A 145 8.34 -12.01 -9.69
CA SER A 145 9.25 -12.05 -8.55
C SER A 145 8.64 -11.38 -7.32
N SER A 146 9.09 -11.79 -6.14
CA SER A 146 8.92 -11.04 -4.90
C SER A 146 10.28 -10.82 -4.21
N PRO A 147 10.67 -9.58 -3.89
CA PRO A 147 9.94 -8.35 -4.17
C PRO A 147 9.69 -8.11 -5.66
N MET A 148 8.71 -7.27 -5.98
CA MET A 148 8.45 -6.88 -7.36
C MET A 148 9.69 -6.19 -7.99
N PRO A 149 9.88 -6.27 -9.32
CA PRO A 149 10.98 -5.59 -10.00
C PRO A 149 11.10 -4.11 -9.60
N GLY A 150 12.30 -3.70 -9.22
CA GLY A 150 12.62 -2.35 -8.77
C GLY A 150 12.64 -2.16 -7.26
N ASN A 151 12.30 -3.19 -6.48
CA ASN A 151 12.23 -3.13 -5.02
C ASN A 151 13.36 -3.90 -4.32
N ALA A 152 13.77 -3.37 -3.16
CA ALA A 152 14.72 -4.02 -2.27
C ALA A 152 14.07 -5.22 -1.56
N VAL A 153 14.88 -6.24 -1.25
CA VAL A 153 14.46 -7.32 -0.35
C VAL A 153 14.85 -6.96 1.08
N GLY A 154 14.00 -7.31 2.03
CA GLY A 154 14.26 -7.07 3.45
C GLY A 154 15.54 -7.79 3.93
N LYS A 155 16.08 -7.32 5.05
CA LYS A 155 17.20 -8.00 5.71
C LYS A 155 16.79 -9.43 6.06
N ASP A 156 17.65 -10.40 5.75
CA ASP A 156 17.43 -11.84 5.97
C ASP A 156 16.21 -12.43 5.21
N SER A 157 15.65 -11.67 4.25
CA SER A 157 14.51 -12.10 3.46
C SER A 157 14.93 -12.84 2.18
N VAL A 158 14.01 -13.62 1.63
CA VAL A 158 14.21 -14.46 0.45
C VAL A 158 13.68 -13.74 -0.79
N ILE A 159 14.40 -13.82 -1.91
CA ILE A 159 13.85 -13.45 -3.22
C ILE A 159 13.08 -14.65 -3.77
N ASN A 160 11.79 -14.50 -4.02
CA ASN A 160 10.99 -15.50 -4.72
C ASN A 160 10.95 -15.17 -6.21
N ILE A 161 11.15 -16.17 -7.07
CA ILE A 161 11.08 -16.06 -8.53
C ILE A 161 10.07 -17.08 -9.04
N ALA A 162 9.11 -16.63 -9.84
CA ALA A 162 8.17 -17.51 -10.51
C ALA A 162 8.63 -17.78 -11.94
N VAL A 163 8.71 -19.05 -12.32
CA VAL A 163 9.00 -19.51 -13.67
C VAL A 163 7.73 -20.10 -14.28
N GLY A 164 7.40 -19.64 -15.48
CA GLY A 164 6.23 -20.10 -16.20
C GLY A 164 6.36 -21.57 -16.59
N GLU A 165 5.30 -22.32 -16.34
CA GLU A 165 5.14 -23.73 -16.68
C GLU A 165 3.81 -23.93 -17.38
N LYS A 166 3.78 -24.80 -18.39
CA LYS A 166 2.53 -25.25 -19.02
C LYS A 166 1.79 -26.23 -18.11
N CYS A 167 0.92 -25.70 -17.28
CA CYS A 167 0.02 -26.48 -16.44
C CYS A 167 -1.33 -25.77 -16.26
N ASP A 168 -2.33 -26.53 -15.80
CA ASP A 168 -3.64 -25.96 -15.46
C ASP A 168 -3.55 -25.08 -14.22
N GLY A 169 -4.24 -23.95 -14.26
CA GLY A 169 -4.30 -23.00 -13.16
C GLY A 169 -4.54 -21.58 -13.63
N VAL A 170 -4.38 -20.63 -12.71
CA VAL A 170 -4.52 -19.20 -12.96
C VAL A 170 -3.18 -18.65 -13.46
N PRO A 171 -3.05 -18.24 -14.74
CA PRO A 171 -1.75 -17.85 -15.31
C PRO A 171 -1.19 -16.59 -14.65
N VAL A 172 0.10 -16.59 -14.29
CA VAL A 172 0.76 -15.44 -13.64
C VAL A 172 0.97 -14.25 -14.58
N ASP A 173 1.18 -14.54 -15.86
CA ASP A 173 1.54 -13.56 -16.89
C ASP A 173 0.38 -12.67 -17.35
N VAL A 174 -0.82 -12.83 -16.78
CA VAL A 174 -1.90 -11.84 -16.91
C VAL A 174 -1.68 -10.61 -16.04
N PHE A 175 -0.81 -10.68 -15.02
CA PHE A 175 -0.48 -9.53 -14.17
C PHE A 175 0.06 -8.36 -15.00
N GLY A 176 -0.51 -7.17 -14.78
CA GLY A 176 -0.11 -5.96 -15.50
C GLY A 176 -0.62 -5.86 -16.94
N LEU A 177 -1.31 -6.88 -17.47
CA LEU A 177 -2.06 -6.75 -18.72
C LEU A 177 -3.30 -5.89 -18.52
N ASP A 178 -3.73 -5.24 -19.60
CA ASP A 178 -5.04 -4.61 -19.66
C ASP A 178 -6.16 -5.64 -19.36
N LYS A 179 -7.17 -5.23 -18.61
CA LYS A 179 -8.22 -6.13 -18.10
C LYS A 179 -8.99 -6.86 -19.21
N ASP A 180 -9.26 -6.19 -20.33
CA ASP A 180 -10.05 -6.76 -21.41
C ASP A 180 -9.19 -7.76 -22.18
N LYS A 181 -7.91 -7.41 -22.42
CA LYS A 181 -6.92 -8.33 -23.00
C LYS A 181 -6.68 -9.56 -22.12
N ALA A 182 -6.64 -9.40 -20.80
CA ALA A 182 -6.48 -10.51 -19.87
C ALA A 182 -7.70 -11.44 -19.93
N LYS A 183 -8.92 -10.88 -19.96
CA LYS A 183 -10.15 -11.66 -20.12
C LYS A 183 -10.17 -12.43 -21.44
N ASP A 184 -9.82 -11.78 -22.54
CA ASP A 184 -9.72 -12.43 -23.86
C ASP A 184 -8.69 -13.57 -23.86
N MET A 185 -7.53 -13.35 -23.25
CA MET A 185 -6.47 -14.35 -23.12
C MET A 185 -6.90 -15.59 -22.33
N LEU A 186 -7.76 -15.41 -21.32
CA LEU A 186 -8.29 -16.50 -20.50
C LEU A 186 -9.58 -17.11 -21.02
N SER A 187 -10.17 -16.59 -22.09
CA SER A 187 -11.47 -17.06 -22.64
C SER A 187 -11.47 -18.53 -23.09
N SER A 188 -10.30 -19.09 -23.41
CA SER A 188 -10.12 -20.50 -23.79
C SER A 188 -9.95 -21.45 -22.60
N LYS A 189 -9.84 -20.91 -21.37
CA LYS A 189 -9.67 -21.70 -20.16
C LYS A 189 -11.03 -22.28 -19.70
N PRO A 190 -11.02 -23.43 -19.00
CA PRO A 190 -12.25 -24.12 -18.60
C PRO A 190 -12.96 -23.46 -17.39
N PHE A 191 -12.64 -22.21 -17.06
CA PHE A 191 -13.19 -21.48 -15.92
C PHE A 191 -13.83 -20.15 -16.34
N ALA A 192 -14.86 -19.74 -15.60
CA ALA A 192 -15.46 -18.43 -15.78
C ALA A 192 -14.50 -17.33 -15.28
N VAL A 193 -14.49 -16.17 -15.96
CA VAL A 193 -13.67 -15.01 -15.58
C VAL A 193 -14.57 -13.84 -15.21
N ASP A 194 -14.51 -13.42 -13.95
CA ASP A 194 -15.11 -12.18 -13.45
C ASP A 194 -14.08 -11.05 -13.37
N LEU A 195 -14.51 -9.80 -13.52
CA LEU A 195 -13.64 -8.62 -13.44
C LEU A 195 -14.09 -7.71 -12.30
N ARG A 196 -13.23 -7.51 -11.31
CA ARG A 196 -13.53 -6.63 -10.18
C ARG A 196 -12.51 -5.49 -10.05
N PRO A 197 -12.95 -4.27 -9.72
CA PRO A 197 -12.02 -3.18 -9.45
C PRO A 197 -11.28 -3.44 -8.13
N LYS A 198 -10.03 -2.97 -8.04
CA LYS A 198 -9.24 -2.91 -6.80
C LYS A 198 -8.39 -1.65 -6.81
N PHE A 199 -8.30 -0.94 -5.69
CA PHE A 199 -7.42 0.22 -5.61
C PHE A 199 -5.97 -0.17 -5.89
N SER A 200 -5.29 0.63 -6.70
CA SER A 200 -3.90 0.36 -7.07
C SER A 200 -3.16 1.66 -7.37
N SER A 201 -1.85 1.56 -7.50
CA SER A 201 -1.00 2.67 -7.94
C SER A 201 -1.35 3.09 -9.37
N ALA A 202 -1.21 4.37 -9.71
CA ALA A 202 -1.61 4.90 -11.03
C ALA A 202 -1.05 4.15 -12.25
N LYS A 203 0.14 3.54 -12.12
CA LYS A 203 0.78 2.75 -13.18
C LYS A 203 0.00 1.47 -13.58
N TYR A 204 -0.95 1.03 -12.73
CA TYR A 204 -1.75 -0.17 -12.90
C TYR A 204 -3.23 0.09 -13.19
N PHE A 205 -3.64 1.34 -13.40
CA PHE A 205 -5.02 1.62 -13.78
C PHE A 205 -5.44 0.87 -15.05
N GLY A 206 -6.60 0.20 -14.98
CA GLY A 206 -7.13 -0.66 -16.03
C GLY A 206 -6.39 -1.99 -16.22
N LYS A 207 -5.31 -2.24 -15.47
CA LYS A 207 -4.50 -3.45 -15.59
C LYS A 207 -4.76 -4.43 -14.47
N ILE A 208 -4.50 -5.71 -14.71
CA ILE A 208 -4.65 -6.74 -13.68
C ILE A 208 -3.62 -6.54 -12.57
N VAL A 209 -4.10 -6.50 -11.33
CA VAL A 209 -3.32 -6.29 -10.10
C VAL A 209 -3.42 -7.46 -9.13
N GLY A 210 -4.16 -8.51 -9.50
CA GLY A 210 -4.30 -9.73 -8.71
C GLY A 210 -5.44 -10.60 -9.24
N ALA A 211 -5.66 -11.72 -8.58
CA ALA A 211 -6.80 -12.59 -8.86
C ALA A 211 -7.23 -13.36 -7.60
N TYR A 212 -8.43 -13.92 -7.66
CA TYR A 212 -8.91 -14.93 -6.72
C TYR A 212 -9.47 -16.15 -7.49
N PRO A 213 -8.97 -17.38 -7.25
CA PRO A 213 -7.74 -17.72 -6.54
C PRO A 213 -6.50 -16.95 -7.05
N ALA A 214 -5.44 -16.89 -6.23
CA ALA A 214 -4.27 -16.06 -6.52
C ALA A 214 -3.61 -16.40 -7.86
N LEU A 215 -2.94 -15.42 -8.47
CA LEU A 215 -2.16 -15.65 -9.68
C LEU A 215 -1.07 -16.69 -9.39
N GLY A 216 -0.97 -17.73 -10.22
CA GLY A 216 -0.04 -18.84 -10.04
C GLY A 216 -0.62 -20.04 -9.28
N THR A 217 -1.87 -19.97 -8.80
CA THR A 217 -2.55 -21.14 -8.23
C THR A 217 -2.72 -22.22 -9.29
N LYS A 218 -2.16 -23.41 -9.03
CA LYS A 218 -2.29 -24.61 -9.87
C LYS A 218 -3.67 -25.27 -9.69
N GLY A 219 -4.14 -25.94 -10.73
CA GLY A 219 -5.36 -26.76 -10.72
C GLY A 219 -6.43 -26.26 -11.69
N SER A 220 -7.66 -26.74 -11.52
CA SER A 220 -8.79 -26.46 -12.42
C SER A 220 -9.89 -25.72 -11.65
N PRO A 221 -9.72 -24.42 -11.33
CA PRO A 221 -10.77 -23.66 -10.67
C PRO A 221 -12.03 -23.65 -11.54
N LYS A 222 -13.21 -23.49 -10.93
CA LYS A 222 -14.48 -23.32 -11.69
C LYS A 222 -14.66 -21.88 -12.17
N ALA A 223 -14.21 -20.92 -11.38
CA ALA A 223 -14.26 -19.50 -11.66
C ALA A 223 -12.98 -18.81 -11.13
N VAL A 224 -12.64 -17.69 -11.75
CA VAL A 224 -11.54 -16.81 -11.37
C VAL A 224 -12.04 -15.38 -11.41
N THR A 225 -11.88 -14.65 -10.31
CA THR A 225 -12.02 -13.20 -10.30
C THR A 225 -10.66 -12.57 -10.62
N LEU A 226 -10.58 -11.74 -11.65
CA LEU A 226 -9.42 -10.89 -11.92
C LEU A 226 -9.66 -9.49 -11.36
N TYR A 227 -8.71 -8.99 -10.56
CA TYR A 227 -8.76 -7.61 -10.08
C TYR A 227 -8.04 -6.68 -11.03
N TYR A 228 -8.68 -5.58 -11.42
CA TYR A 228 -8.03 -4.52 -12.19
C TYR A 228 -7.88 -3.24 -11.37
N GLY A 229 -6.74 -2.57 -11.55
CA GLY A 229 -6.39 -1.36 -10.82
C GLY A 229 -7.34 -0.21 -11.14
N VAL A 230 -7.80 0.48 -10.11
CA VAL A 230 -8.65 1.69 -10.21
C VAL A 230 -8.24 2.77 -9.21
N ASP A 231 -8.77 3.97 -9.43
CA ASP A 231 -8.63 5.13 -8.56
C ASP A 231 -9.91 5.36 -7.73
N ALA A 232 -9.95 6.49 -7.02
CA ALA A 232 -11.06 6.90 -6.17
C ALA A 232 -12.40 7.09 -6.93
N SER A 233 -12.38 7.25 -8.25
CA SER A 233 -13.63 7.39 -9.03
C SER A 233 -14.47 6.11 -9.03
N LYS A 234 -13.85 4.97 -8.70
CA LYS A 234 -14.48 3.65 -8.65
C LYS A 234 -14.74 3.14 -7.23
N THR A 235 -14.60 3.99 -6.21
CA THR A 235 -14.78 3.61 -4.80
C THR A 235 -16.13 2.93 -4.54
N LYS A 236 -17.24 3.53 -4.97
CA LYS A 236 -18.59 2.97 -4.74
C LYS A 236 -18.77 1.65 -5.48
N ASP A 237 -18.35 1.55 -6.74
CA ASP A 237 -18.40 0.30 -7.52
C ASP A 237 -17.59 -0.84 -6.86
N MET A 238 -16.47 -0.49 -6.20
CA MET A 238 -15.58 -1.46 -5.56
C MET A 238 -16.16 -2.05 -4.29
N VAL A 239 -16.72 -1.21 -3.42
CA VAL A 239 -17.15 -1.61 -2.08
C VAL A 239 -18.61 -2.04 -1.99
N THR A 240 -19.39 -1.83 -3.06
CA THR A 240 -20.84 -2.07 -3.04
C THR A 240 -21.32 -3.24 -3.88
N LYS A 241 -22.46 -3.81 -3.47
CA LYS A 241 -23.27 -4.75 -4.25
C LYS A 241 -24.68 -4.17 -4.44
N PRO A 242 -25.25 -4.20 -5.66
CA PRO A 242 -26.62 -3.76 -5.86
C PRO A 242 -27.61 -4.72 -5.17
N MET A 243 -28.67 -4.14 -4.64
CA MET A 243 -29.81 -4.80 -4.00
C MET A 243 -31.10 -4.21 -4.57
N ASP A 244 -32.05 -5.08 -4.90
CA ASP A 244 -33.40 -4.67 -5.24
C ASP A 244 -34.10 -4.07 -4.01
N TYR A 245 -34.69 -2.88 -4.17
CA TYR A 245 -35.37 -2.15 -3.11
C TYR A 245 -36.66 -1.53 -3.66
N GLY A 246 -37.66 -2.38 -3.91
CA GLY A 246 -38.91 -1.99 -4.55
C GLY A 246 -38.65 -1.52 -6.00
N ASP A 247 -38.98 -0.27 -6.31
CA ASP A 247 -38.73 0.32 -7.64
C ASP A 247 -37.33 0.96 -7.75
N GLN A 248 -36.50 0.85 -6.72
CA GLN A 248 -35.17 1.45 -6.62
C GLN A 248 -34.08 0.39 -6.45
N THR A 249 -32.81 0.80 -6.58
CA THR A 249 -31.66 -0.05 -6.29
C THR A 249 -30.85 0.56 -5.15
N ALA A 250 -30.72 -0.17 -4.05
CA ALA A 250 -29.80 0.16 -2.98
C ALA A 250 -28.42 -0.43 -3.26
N HIS A 251 -27.35 0.24 -2.79
CA HIS A 251 -25.97 -0.20 -2.98
C HIS A 251 -25.35 -0.58 -1.64
N LEU A 252 -25.39 -1.86 -1.29
CA LEU A 252 -24.93 -2.40 0.00
C LEU A 252 -23.42 -2.30 0.14
N VAL A 253 -22.91 -1.67 1.20
CA VAL A 253 -21.47 -1.54 1.46
C VAL A 253 -20.94 -2.79 2.16
N GLN A 254 -20.62 -3.82 1.36
CA GLN A 254 -20.38 -5.18 1.85
C GLN A 254 -19.15 -5.87 1.24
N ARG A 255 -18.39 -5.20 0.36
CA ARG A 255 -17.24 -5.82 -0.32
C ARG A 255 -15.92 -5.37 0.29
N ALA A 256 -15.59 -5.87 1.48
CA ALA A 256 -14.33 -5.55 2.15
C ALA A 256 -13.12 -6.29 1.55
N GLY A 257 -13.36 -7.40 0.83
CA GLY A 257 -12.32 -8.20 0.18
C GLY A 257 -11.35 -7.39 -0.70
N SER A 258 -11.80 -6.28 -1.28
CA SER A 258 -10.97 -5.40 -2.11
C SER A 258 -9.81 -4.73 -1.34
N PHE A 259 -9.86 -4.67 -0.01
CA PHE A 259 -8.81 -4.10 0.84
C PHE A 259 -7.76 -5.13 1.30
N VAL A 260 -8.03 -6.42 1.06
CA VAL A 260 -7.09 -7.51 1.41
C VAL A 260 -5.75 -7.28 0.74
N GLY A 261 -4.70 -7.39 1.54
CA GLY A 261 -3.33 -7.21 1.11
C GLY A 261 -2.47 -6.50 2.14
N LYS A 262 -1.23 -6.27 1.73
CA LYS A 262 -0.17 -5.70 2.56
C LYS A 262 0.00 -4.21 2.29
N TRP A 263 0.12 -3.45 3.36
CA TRP A 263 0.23 -2.00 3.35
C TRP A 263 1.40 -1.61 4.24
N CYS A 264 2.40 -0.90 3.73
CA CYS A 264 3.60 -0.58 4.51
C CYS A 264 3.94 0.90 4.46
N THR A 265 4.43 1.42 5.59
CA THR A 265 5.02 2.75 5.66
C THR A 265 6.35 2.81 4.90
N LYS A 266 6.88 4.01 4.69
CA LYS A 266 8.23 4.19 4.12
C LYS A 266 9.34 3.69 5.05
N SER A 267 9.10 3.61 6.37
CA SER A 267 10.04 3.02 7.34
C SER A 267 10.07 1.49 7.27
N GLY A 268 9.07 0.86 6.65
CA GLY A 268 8.97 -0.60 6.52
C GLY A 268 8.04 -1.27 7.53
N ASP A 269 7.29 -0.50 8.33
CA ASP A 269 6.25 -1.03 9.21
C ASP A 269 5.03 -1.41 8.35
N CYS A 270 4.52 -2.63 8.51
CA CYS A 270 3.46 -3.16 7.65
C CYS A 270 2.20 -3.54 8.43
N ILE A 271 1.04 -3.29 7.83
CA ILE A 271 -0.26 -3.84 8.18
C ILE A 271 -0.64 -4.83 7.07
N ASN A 272 -0.99 -6.05 7.44
CA ASN A 272 -1.52 -7.04 6.52
C ASN A 272 -3.01 -7.23 6.83
N LEU A 273 -3.87 -6.87 5.87
CA LEU A 273 -5.31 -7.06 5.97
C LEU A 273 -5.68 -8.41 5.37
N LEU A 274 -6.19 -9.28 6.23
CA LEU A 274 -6.62 -10.63 5.91
C LEU A 274 -8.15 -10.64 5.73
N PRO A 275 -8.68 -11.48 4.84
CA PRO A 275 -10.12 -11.63 4.70
C PRO A 275 -10.71 -12.27 5.96
N TYR A 276 -11.85 -11.76 6.41
CA TYR A 276 -12.69 -12.44 7.39
C TYR A 276 -13.83 -13.16 6.67
N VAL A 277 -13.94 -14.47 6.87
CA VAL A 277 -14.99 -15.31 6.28
C VAL A 277 -15.71 -16.03 7.42
N ALA A 278 -16.99 -15.69 7.62
CA ALA A 278 -17.78 -16.18 8.76
C ALA A 278 -18.22 -17.65 8.61
N THR A 279 -18.33 -18.15 7.37
CA THR A 279 -18.82 -19.48 7.02
C THR A 279 -17.78 -20.31 6.26
N ASN A 280 -17.95 -21.64 6.24
CA ASN A 280 -17.11 -22.54 5.47
C ASN A 280 -17.48 -22.47 3.97
N GLY A 281 -17.11 -21.37 3.32
CA GLY A 281 -17.29 -21.13 1.88
C GLY A 281 -16.50 -19.87 1.51
N TYR A 282 -15.49 -20.02 0.66
CA TYR A 282 -14.56 -18.93 0.34
C TYR A 282 -14.96 -18.32 -1.01
N GLU A 283 -16.17 -17.78 -1.10
CA GLU A 283 -16.52 -16.91 -2.22
C GLU A 283 -16.15 -15.47 -1.82
N GLU A 284 -15.33 -14.83 -2.65
CA GLU A 284 -14.78 -13.50 -2.33
C GLU A 284 -15.87 -12.43 -2.15
N GLU A 285 -17.01 -12.58 -2.81
CA GLU A 285 -18.16 -11.70 -2.64
C GLU A 285 -18.79 -11.72 -1.24
N ASP A 286 -18.50 -12.74 -0.44
CA ASP A 286 -18.97 -12.89 0.94
C ASP A 286 -17.99 -12.30 1.96
N ILE A 287 -16.86 -11.71 1.51
CA ILE A 287 -15.90 -11.05 2.39
C ILE A 287 -16.44 -9.66 2.79
N HIS A 288 -17.29 -9.66 3.82
CA HIS A 288 -17.90 -8.46 4.38
C HIS A 288 -16.99 -7.67 5.32
N GLY A 289 -15.96 -8.31 5.87
CA GLY A 289 -14.99 -7.70 6.76
C GLY A 289 -13.56 -8.13 6.47
N VAL A 290 -12.61 -7.35 6.96
CA VAL A 290 -11.19 -7.70 6.97
C VAL A 290 -10.64 -7.59 8.38
N MET A 291 -9.59 -8.33 8.67
CA MET A 291 -8.93 -8.31 9.98
C MET A 291 -7.44 -8.10 9.82
N THR A 292 -6.81 -7.54 10.85
CA THR A 292 -5.36 -7.44 10.91
C THR A 292 -4.75 -8.79 11.29
N GLU A 293 -3.46 -8.99 10.99
CA GLU A 293 -2.73 -10.16 11.47
C GLU A 293 -2.74 -10.28 13.00
N GLU A 294 -2.71 -9.15 13.73
CA GLU A 294 -2.79 -9.14 15.19
C GLU A 294 -4.11 -9.75 15.67
N VAL A 295 -5.22 -9.37 15.05
CA VAL A 295 -6.56 -9.91 15.35
C VAL A 295 -6.63 -11.39 15.02
N ALA A 296 -6.18 -11.80 13.82
CA ALA A 296 -6.18 -13.20 13.42
C ALA A 296 -5.37 -14.10 14.39
N LYS A 297 -4.21 -13.62 14.87
CA LYS A 297 -3.35 -14.35 15.83
C LYS A 297 -3.90 -14.39 17.24
N SER A 298 -4.68 -13.37 17.64
CA SER A 298 -5.31 -13.33 18.98
C SER A 298 -6.35 -14.44 19.17
N GLY A 299 -6.90 -14.97 18.07
CA GLY A 299 -7.98 -15.95 18.10
C GLY A 299 -9.34 -15.38 18.46
N SER A 300 -9.49 -14.05 18.59
CA SER A 300 -10.80 -13.41 18.90
C SER A 300 -11.87 -13.81 17.88
N VAL A 301 -11.49 -13.90 16.60
CA VAL A 301 -12.35 -14.33 15.48
C VAL A 301 -12.71 -15.83 15.47
N ASN A 302 -12.04 -16.64 16.29
CA ASN A 302 -12.24 -18.09 16.40
C ASN A 302 -13.06 -18.48 17.64
N SER A 303 -13.61 -17.50 18.37
CA SER A 303 -14.50 -17.76 19.52
C SER A 303 -15.70 -18.63 19.12
N SER A 304 -16.16 -19.53 19.99
CA SER A 304 -17.41 -20.26 19.76
C SER A 304 -18.65 -19.38 19.91
N SER A 305 -18.50 -18.24 20.58
CA SER A 305 -19.54 -17.23 20.75
C SER A 305 -19.55 -16.33 19.51
N ILE A 306 -20.55 -16.51 18.64
CA ILE A 306 -20.76 -15.70 17.41
C ILE A 306 -20.64 -14.19 17.71
N VAL A 307 -21.19 -13.80 18.85
CA VAL A 307 -21.18 -12.47 19.50
C VAL A 307 -19.76 -11.88 19.63
N ASN A 308 -18.77 -12.69 20.02
CA ASN A 308 -17.39 -12.25 20.25
C ASN A 308 -16.46 -12.39 19.02
N ARG A 309 -16.86 -13.12 17.98
CA ARG A 309 -16.01 -13.39 16.82
C ARG A 309 -15.78 -12.16 15.94
N ASP A 310 -16.76 -11.27 15.86
CA ASP A 310 -16.77 -10.22 14.83
C ASP A 310 -16.38 -8.84 15.37
N ILE A 311 -16.23 -8.69 16.69
CA ILE A 311 -16.12 -7.38 17.31
C ILE A 311 -14.82 -6.63 16.97
N ASP A 312 -13.75 -7.38 16.67
CA ASP A 312 -12.44 -6.86 16.28
C ASP A 312 -12.22 -6.87 14.75
N VAL A 313 -13.19 -7.38 13.98
CA VAL A 313 -13.15 -7.36 12.52
C VAL A 313 -13.49 -5.96 12.03
N LEU A 314 -12.77 -5.49 11.01
CA LEU A 314 -12.97 -4.19 10.40
C LEU A 314 -14.03 -4.29 9.30
N TYR A 315 -15.10 -3.51 9.46
CA TYR A 315 -16.19 -3.36 8.49
C TYR A 315 -16.26 -1.92 7.99
N MET A 316 -17.10 -1.68 6.98
CA MET A 316 -17.32 -0.33 6.43
C MET A 316 -18.63 0.31 6.90
N SER A 317 -19.42 -0.42 7.69
CA SER A 317 -20.75 -0.06 8.14
C SER A 317 -20.98 -0.49 9.59
N THR A 318 -21.95 0.14 10.25
CA THR A 318 -22.45 -0.31 11.55
C THR A 318 -23.27 -1.59 11.42
N TRP A 319 -23.72 -2.16 12.54
CA TRP A 319 -24.84 -3.10 12.51
C TRP A 319 -26.13 -2.39 12.07
N GLY A 320 -27.04 -3.16 11.46
CA GLY A 320 -28.34 -2.72 10.98
C GLY A 320 -29.26 -3.94 10.81
N GLN A 321 -30.56 -3.77 11.08
CA GLN A 321 -31.56 -4.83 10.98
C GLN A 321 -32.01 -5.02 9.54
N ASP A 322 -32.10 -3.92 8.79
CA ASP A 322 -32.45 -3.94 7.38
C ASP A 322 -31.17 -3.86 6.55
N PRO A 323 -31.03 -4.64 5.46
CA PRO A 323 -29.87 -4.52 4.60
C PRO A 323 -29.59 -3.10 4.08
N SER A 324 -30.62 -2.30 3.86
CA SER A 324 -30.51 -0.91 3.43
C SER A 324 -29.88 0.02 4.50
N ASP A 325 -29.79 -0.40 5.76
CA ASP A 325 -29.11 0.35 6.84
C ASP A 325 -27.62 0.51 6.58
N TYR A 326 -27.01 -0.42 5.84
CA TYR A 326 -25.59 -0.37 5.44
C TYR A 326 -25.41 -0.13 3.94
N ALA A 327 -26.41 0.43 3.27
CA ALA A 327 -26.28 0.88 1.89
C ALA A 327 -25.74 2.32 1.80
N ILE A 328 -25.11 2.65 0.67
CA ILE A 328 -24.71 4.04 0.36
C ILE A 328 -25.91 4.97 0.55
N TYR A 329 -25.68 6.09 1.22
CA TYR A 329 -26.74 7.06 1.46
C TYR A 329 -27.32 7.60 0.15
N ASP A 330 -28.61 7.37 -0.03
CA ASP A 330 -29.46 7.98 -1.03
C ASP A 330 -30.64 8.62 -0.31
N LYS A 331 -30.81 9.94 -0.46
CA LYS A 331 -31.91 10.70 0.15
C LYS A 331 -33.31 10.17 -0.23
N ASN A 332 -33.42 9.41 -1.32
CA ASN A 332 -34.68 8.85 -1.81
C ASN A 332 -34.94 7.42 -1.30
N ILE A 333 -34.00 6.82 -0.55
CA ILE A 333 -34.13 5.49 0.05
C ILE A 333 -34.03 5.66 1.58
N GLU A 334 -35.16 5.52 2.29
CA GLU A 334 -35.32 5.98 3.68
C GLU A 334 -34.25 5.45 4.65
N ASN A 335 -33.99 4.15 4.62
CA ASN A 335 -33.11 3.48 5.58
C ASN A 335 -31.62 3.77 5.36
N THR A 336 -31.23 4.24 4.18
CA THR A 336 -29.81 4.51 3.88
C THR A 336 -29.23 5.70 4.68
N LYS A 337 -30.07 6.45 5.39
CA LYS A 337 -29.69 7.57 6.26
C LYS A 337 -28.69 7.21 7.36
N TYR A 338 -28.59 5.93 7.74
CA TYR A 338 -27.61 5.48 8.74
C TYR A 338 -26.16 5.62 8.26
N MET A 339 -25.93 5.52 6.94
CA MET A 339 -24.61 5.65 6.33
C MET A 339 -24.25 7.07 5.87
N LYS A 340 -25.10 8.07 6.14
CA LYS A 340 -24.95 9.44 5.61
C LYS A 340 -23.65 10.13 6.00
N ASN A 341 -23.06 9.73 7.14
CA ASN A 341 -21.86 10.34 7.69
C ASN A 341 -20.59 9.53 7.40
N ASN A 342 -20.72 8.36 6.76
CA ASN A 342 -19.59 7.54 6.34
C ASN A 342 -18.91 8.17 5.12
N LEU A 343 -17.58 8.10 5.05
CA LEU A 343 -16.80 8.66 3.94
C LEU A 343 -17.21 8.07 2.59
N VAL A 344 -17.58 6.79 2.56
CA VAL A 344 -18.01 6.07 1.35
C VAL A 344 -19.28 6.66 0.71
N SER A 345 -20.15 7.27 1.52
CA SER A 345 -21.36 7.95 1.05
C SER A 345 -21.06 9.32 0.45
N GLY A 346 -19.94 9.94 0.83
CA GLY A 346 -19.48 11.22 0.29
C GLY A 346 -18.78 11.11 -1.07
N ASP A 347 -18.25 12.24 -1.53
CA ASP A 347 -17.62 12.37 -2.86
C ASP A 347 -16.09 12.50 -2.79
N THR A 348 -15.48 12.29 -1.62
CA THR A 348 -14.02 12.35 -1.49
C THR A 348 -13.36 11.12 -2.09
N GLY A 349 -14.09 10.01 -2.21
CA GLY A 349 -13.60 8.71 -2.65
C GLY A 349 -12.80 7.94 -1.59
N ALA A 350 -12.64 8.49 -0.38
CA ALA A 350 -12.08 7.78 0.77
C ALA A 350 -13.11 6.84 1.42
N VAL A 351 -12.63 5.83 2.15
CA VAL A 351 -13.46 4.81 2.82
C VAL A 351 -12.93 4.57 4.22
N GLU A 352 -13.83 4.20 5.14
CA GLU A 352 -13.49 3.83 6.51
C GLU A 352 -13.56 2.32 6.67
N LEU A 353 -12.63 1.77 7.46
CA LEU A 353 -12.65 0.40 7.94
C LEU A 353 -12.57 0.45 9.46
N TYR A 354 -13.57 -0.02 10.18
CA TYR A 354 -13.63 0.11 11.63
C TYR A 354 -14.21 -1.13 12.31
N ALA A 355 -13.64 -1.45 13.47
CA ALA A 355 -14.09 -2.50 14.35
C ALA A 355 -15.20 -1.99 15.28
N GLY A 356 -15.90 -2.91 15.94
CA GLY A 356 -16.94 -2.59 16.91
C GLY A 356 -18.35 -2.50 16.38
N ARG A 357 -18.53 -2.08 15.13
CA ARG A 357 -19.84 -1.96 14.45
C ARG A 357 -20.96 -1.31 15.30
N ASP A 358 -20.58 -0.35 16.15
CA ASP A 358 -21.46 0.41 17.06
C ASP A 358 -21.81 -0.23 18.41
N SER A 359 -21.21 -1.38 18.73
CA SER A 359 -21.50 -2.08 19.98
C SER A 359 -20.99 -1.34 21.23
N ALA A 360 -21.84 -1.27 22.25
CA ALA A 360 -21.47 -0.83 23.59
C ALA A 360 -20.90 -1.97 24.42
N ARG A 361 -20.52 -1.68 25.67
CA ARG A 361 -20.08 -2.66 26.64
C ARG A 361 -20.75 -2.46 27.99
N CYS A 362 -20.90 -3.54 28.73
CA CYS A 362 -21.28 -3.57 30.13
C CYS A 362 -20.47 -4.64 30.85
N ASP A 363 -19.83 -4.29 31.97
CA ASP A 363 -19.01 -5.25 32.74
C ASP A 363 -18.02 -6.07 31.88
N GLY A 364 -17.37 -5.41 30.92
CA GLY A 364 -16.46 -6.06 29.96
C GLY A 364 -17.13 -6.78 28.78
N HIS A 365 -18.40 -7.15 28.90
CA HIS A 365 -19.18 -7.83 27.87
C HIS A 365 -19.61 -6.88 26.77
N VAL A 366 -19.65 -7.36 25.54
CA VAL A 366 -20.15 -6.62 24.38
C VAL A 366 -21.68 -6.65 24.42
N ILE A 367 -22.29 -5.52 24.11
CA ILE A 367 -23.73 -5.36 23.95
C ILE A 367 -23.95 -5.00 22.50
N HIS A 368 -24.60 -5.89 21.75
CA HIS A 368 -24.87 -5.67 20.34
C HIS A 368 -26.07 -4.72 20.19
N ASN A 369 -25.94 -3.78 19.26
CA ASN A 369 -27.07 -2.93 18.92
C ASN A 369 -28.06 -3.75 18.10
N PHE A 370 -29.35 -3.53 18.39
CA PHE A 370 -30.51 -4.17 17.74
C PHE A 370 -30.59 -5.68 18.00
N ASP A 371 -31.68 -6.11 18.65
CA ASP A 371 -32.04 -7.50 18.98
C ASP A 371 -31.19 -8.23 20.03
N ASP A 372 -30.21 -7.58 20.67
CA ASP A 372 -29.54 -8.13 21.85
C ASP A 372 -30.43 -7.94 23.09
N PRO A 373 -30.97 -9.01 23.70
CA PRO A 373 -31.82 -8.89 24.87
C PRO A 373 -31.02 -8.58 26.15
N SER A 374 -29.69 -8.58 26.08
CA SER A 374 -28.83 -8.37 27.26
C SER A 374 -28.98 -6.97 27.85
N LEU A 375 -28.93 -6.90 29.18
CA LEU A 375 -29.11 -5.65 29.93
C LEU A 375 -27.85 -5.30 30.72
N CYS A 376 -27.72 -4.01 31.04
CA CYS A 376 -26.76 -3.52 32.02
C CYS A 376 -27.51 -2.94 33.21
N VAL A 377 -27.43 -3.62 34.35
CA VAL A 377 -28.13 -3.24 35.58
C VAL A 377 -27.09 -2.93 36.65
N ASP A 378 -27.05 -1.67 37.10
CA ASP A 378 -26.04 -1.18 38.06
C ASP A 378 -24.58 -1.51 37.67
N GLY A 379 -24.29 -1.46 36.37
CA GLY A 379 -22.98 -1.74 35.80
C GLY A 379 -22.64 -3.23 35.70
N LYS A 380 -23.59 -4.13 35.94
CA LYS A 380 -23.42 -5.58 35.78
C LYS A 380 -24.10 -6.05 34.50
N TYR A 381 -23.41 -6.92 33.77
CA TYR A 381 -23.95 -7.60 32.60
C TYR A 381 -25.02 -8.60 33.04
N ILE A 382 -26.19 -8.51 32.42
CA ILE A 382 -27.27 -9.48 32.53
C ILE A 382 -27.42 -10.17 31.20
N ASP A 383 -27.29 -11.50 31.23
CA ASP A 383 -27.27 -12.33 30.03
C ASP A 383 -28.61 -12.38 29.32
N GLY A 384 -28.60 -12.07 28.03
CA GLY A 384 -29.79 -12.03 27.19
C GLY A 384 -30.51 -13.37 27.08
N GLU A 385 -29.79 -14.51 27.02
CA GLU A 385 -30.42 -15.84 26.95
C GLU A 385 -31.29 -16.11 28.17
N ARG A 386 -30.79 -15.75 29.36
CA ARG A 386 -31.57 -15.88 30.60
C ARG A 386 -32.82 -15.01 30.61
N LEU A 387 -32.75 -13.81 30.03
CA LEU A 387 -33.91 -12.90 29.93
C LEU A 387 -34.96 -13.42 28.94
N LEU A 388 -34.56 -14.23 27.95
CA LEU A 388 -35.49 -14.89 27.04
C LEU A 388 -36.14 -16.11 27.69
N ASP A 389 -35.40 -16.87 28.50
CA ASP A 389 -35.86 -18.13 29.11
C ASP A 389 -36.71 -17.93 30.37
N ASP A 390 -36.49 -16.84 31.12
CA ASP A 390 -37.14 -16.56 32.40
C ASP A 390 -37.86 -15.19 32.38
N SER A 391 -39.17 -15.22 32.12
CA SER A 391 -39.97 -14.00 32.03
C SER A 391 -40.11 -13.25 33.34
N ASP A 392 -40.16 -13.96 34.48
CA ASP A 392 -40.27 -13.32 35.79
C ASP A 392 -38.98 -12.57 36.12
N TYR A 393 -37.84 -13.19 35.82
CA TYR A 393 -36.54 -12.55 35.94
C TYR A 393 -36.37 -11.36 34.99
N ARG A 394 -36.85 -11.48 33.74
CA ARG A 394 -36.85 -10.35 32.80
C ARG A 394 -37.66 -9.18 33.34
N ASP A 395 -38.89 -9.43 33.79
CA ASP A 395 -39.77 -8.39 34.33
C ASP A 395 -39.17 -7.73 35.59
N GLU A 396 -38.48 -8.50 36.44
CA GLU A 396 -37.72 -7.98 37.58
C GLU A 396 -36.58 -7.04 37.14
N MET A 397 -35.79 -7.45 36.15
CA MET A 397 -34.67 -6.65 35.63
C MET A 397 -35.14 -5.40 34.88
N GLU A 398 -36.24 -5.50 34.13
CA GLU A 398 -36.85 -4.37 33.43
C GLU A 398 -37.41 -3.30 34.39
N GLN A 399 -37.84 -3.71 35.59
CA GLN A 399 -38.31 -2.81 36.64
C GLN A 399 -37.19 -2.36 37.59
N SER A 400 -35.97 -2.88 37.43
CA SER A 400 -34.85 -2.53 38.29
C SER A 400 -34.54 -1.04 38.22
N PRO A 401 -34.42 -0.33 39.36
CA PRO A 401 -33.98 1.05 39.38
C PRO A 401 -32.60 1.26 38.76
N GLY A 402 -31.80 0.20 38.62
CA GLY A 402 -30.48 0.21 38.02
C GLY A 402 -30.45 -0.05 36.52
N ILE A 403 -31.59 -0.28 35.86
CA ILE A 403 -31.64 -0.61 34.44
C ILE A 403 -30.96 0.45 33.58
N HIS A 404 -30.29 -0.02 32.53
CA HIS A 404 -29.51 0.77 31.59
C HIS A 404 -28.50 1.70 32.25
N THR A 405 -27.85 1.20 33.30
CA THR A 405 -26.80 1.93 34.03
C THR A 405 -25.50 1.17 33.91
N GLY A 406 -24.45 1.87 33.47
CA GLY A 406 -23.09 1.34 33.37
C GLY A 406 -22.66 0.88 31.98
N TYR A 407 -23.47 1.16 30.95
CA TYR A 407 -23.02 1.02 29.56
C TYR A 407 -21.88 2.00 29.25
N TYR A 408 -20.96 1.57 28.39
CA TYR A 408 -19.90 2.43 27.89
C TYR A 408 -19.45 2.01 26.49
N TYR A 409 -19.01 2.98 25.69
CA TYR A 409 -18.31 2.72 24.44
C TYR A 409 -16.81 2.70 24.65
N VAL A 410 -16.10 1.89 23.87
CA VAL A 410 -14.64 1.90 23.80
C VAL A 410 -14.16 2.16 22.38
N MET A 411 -13.04 2.87 22.27
CA MET A 411 -12.40 3.12 21.00
C MET A 411 -11.73 1.83 20.50
N GLN A 412 -12.14 1.37 19.32
CA GLN A 412 -11.57 0.20 18.66
C GLN A 412 -10.74 0.59 17.43
N ASP A 413 -10.19 -0.39 16.74
CA ASP A 413 -9.38 -0.14 15.56
C ASP A 413 -10.21 0.55 14.47
N PHE A 414 -9.61 1.56 13.84
CA PHE A 414 -10.26 2.39 12.84
C PHE A 414 -9.20 2.83 11.85
N MET A 415 -9.48 2.59 10.59
CA MET A 415 -8.61 2.90 9.48
C MET A 415 -9.33 3.74 8.45
N VAL A 416 -8.59 4.63 7.81
CA VAL A 416 -9.07 5.43 6.68
C VAL A 416 -8.26 5.04 5.47
N VAL A 417 -8.95 4.54 4.45
CA VAL A 417 -8.37 4.21 3.15
C VAL A 417 -8.51 5.43 2.25
N VAL A 418 -7.37 5.90 1.72
CA VAL A 418 -7.29 7.03 0.79
C VAL A 418 -6.76 6.50 -0.55
N PRO A 419 -7.64 6.30 -1.54
CA PRO A 419 -7.22 5.87 -2.87
C PRO A 419 -6.52 6.99 -3.64
N VAL A 420 -5.79 6.61 -4.70
CA VAL A 420 -5.27 7.57 -5.67
C VAL A 420 -6.44 8.36 -6.27
N GLY A 421 -6.28 9.67 -6.44
CA GLY A 421 -7.34 10.53 -6.98
C GLY A 421 -8.44 10.90 -5.98
N ALA A 422 -8.35 10.46 -4.72
CA ALA A 422 -9.25 10.94 -3.68
C ALA A 422 -9.11 12.47 -3.52
N LYS A 423 -10.22 13.14 -3.16
CA LYS A 423 -10.24 14.59 -2.89
C LYS A 423 -9.59 14.89 -1.53
N PHE A 424 -8.30 14.59 -1.43
CA PHE A 424 -7.55 14.56 -0.17
C PHE A 424 -7.52 15.92 0.53
N ASP A 425 -7.30 17.00 -0.21
CA ASP A 425 -7.27 18.35 0.37
C ASP A 425 -8.66 18.80 0.86
N GLU A 426 -9.75 18.38 0.19
CA GLU A 426 -11.12 18.60 0.68
C GLU A 426 -11.36 17.81 1.97
N LEU A 427 -10.95 16.54 2.03
CA LEU A 427 -11.08 15.71 3.22
C LEU A 427 -10.28 16.30 4.39
N LEU A 428 -9.06 16.77 4.16
CA LEU A 428 -8.22 17.42 5.16
C LEU A 428 -8.87 18.70 5.70
N ASN A 429 -9.38 19.56 4.81
CA ASN A 429 -10.01 20.82 5.17
C ASN A 429 -11.40 20.65 5.80
N SER A 430 -12.00 19.46 5.71
CA SER A 430 -13.33 19.17 6.28
C SER A 430 -13.35 19.02 7.81
N GLY A 431 -12.18 19.09 8.46
CA GLY A 431 -12.03 18.84 9.90
C GLY A 431 -12.09 17.37 10.29
N TYR A 432 -12.01 16.44 9.31
CA TYR A 432 -12.04 15.00 9.57
C TYR A 432 -10.85 14.53 10.40
N PHE A 433 -9.68 15.15 10.21
CA PHE A 433 -8.44 14.79 10.91
C PHE A 433 -8.09 15.78 12.02
N ALA A 434 -7.54 15.25 13.12
CA ALA A 434 -6.97 16.04 14.21
C ALA A 434 -5.45 16.16 14.08
N GLY A 435 -4.95 17.39 14.19
CA GLY A 435 -3.52 17.71 14.12
C GLY A 435 -3.14 18.47 12.86
N LYS A 436 -1.85 18.50 12.54
CA LYS A 436 -1.30 19.16 11.35
C LYS A 436 -0.56 18.15 10.48
N VAL A 437 -0.65 18.34 9.18
CA VAL A 437 0.17 17.60 8.20
C VAL A 437 1.54 18.27 8.15
N GLU A 438 2.60 17.53 8.45
CA GLU A 438 3.98 18.03 8.32
C GLU A 438 4.52 17.69 6.94
N ASN A 439 4.36 16.43 6.52
CA ASN A 439 4.78 15.90 5.23
C ASN A 439 3.58 15.26 4.54
N LYS A 440 3.15 15.85 3.42
CA LYS A 440 2.00 15.34 2.66
C LYS A 440 2.29 13.91 2.16
N PRO A 441 1.37 12.94 2.37
CA PRO A 441 1.50 11.60 1.82
C PRO A 441 1.68 11.57 0.29
N ASP A 442 2.32 10.53 -0.21
CA ASP A 442 2.45 10.22 -1.64
C ASP A 442 1.09 9.81 -2.22
N LEU A 443 0.39 10.79 -2.81
CA LEU A 443 -0.94 10.59 -3.41
C LEU A 443 -0.91 9.81 -4.74
N THR A 444 0.26 9.36 -5.21
CA THR A 444 0.37 8.51 -6.42
C THR A 444 0.15 7.02 -6.12
N ARG A 445 0.04 6.69 -4.83
CA ARG A 445 -0.22 5.34 -4.32
C ARG A 445 -1.41 5.40 -3.35
N PRO A 446 -2.30 4.40 -3.36
CA PRO A 446 -3.32 4.32 -2.34
C PRO A 446 -2.64 4.02 -0.99
N PHE A 447 -3.18 4.59 0.08
CA PHE A 447 -2.66 4.37 1.43
C PHE A 447 -3.75 4.24 2.47
N ILE A 448 -3.39 3.64 3.60
CA ILE A 448 -4.22 3.52 4.79
C ILE A 448 -3.59 4.32 5.92
N LEU A 449 -4.42 5.01 6.68
CA LEU A 449 -4.07 5.58 7.98
C LEU A 449 -4.71 4.72 9.07
N ARG A 450 -3.99 4.44 10.16
CA ARG A 450 -4.52 3.72 11.32
C ARG A 450 -4.65 4.67 12.51
N ARG A 451 -5.83 4.69 13.15
CA ARG A 451 -6.11 5.54 14.31
C ARG A 451 -5.18 5.16 15.46
N ASN A 452 -4.55 6.17 16.08
CA ASN A 452 -3.73 5.97 17.27
C ASN A 452 -4.48 6.38 18.54
N PRO A 453 -4.97 5.44 19.36
CA PRO A 453 -5.74 5.75 20.57
C PRO A 453 -4.94 6.58 21.60
N LYS A 454 -3.61 6.53 21.57
CA LYS A 454 -2.74 7.30 22.48
C LYS A 454 -2.80 8.81 22.25
N LEU A 455 -3.36 9.27 21.12
CA LEU A 455 -3.49 10.68 20.79
C LEU A 455 -4.81 11.30 21.26
N TYR A 456 -5.67 10.51 21.91
CA TYR A 456 -6.95 10.97 22.42
C TYR A 456 -6.92 11.14 23.93
N LYS A 457 -7.63 12.15 24.43
CA LYS A 457 -7.79 12.36 25.87
C LYS A 457 -8.61 11.25 26.55
N GLN A 458 -9.52 10.65 25.79
CA GLN A 458 -10.40 9.57 26.25
C GLN A 458 -10.60 8.55 25.13
N THR A 459 -10.52 7.28 25.50
CA THR A 459 -10.79 6.12 24.63
C THR A 459 -11.97 5.29 25.13
N ARG A 460 -12.64 5.76 26.19
CA ARG A 460 -13.86 5.22 26.76
C ARG A 460 -14.83 6.36 27.01
N VAL A 461 -16.10 6.15 26.71
CA VAL A 461 -17.19 7.07 27.02
C VAL A 461 -18.26 6.30 27.76
N ASP A 462 -18.44 6.62 29.05
CA ASP A 462 -19.54 6.08 29.85
C ASP A 462 -20.85 6.78 29.47
N LEU A 463 -21.92 6.01 29.37
CA LEU A 463 -23.24 6.55 29.07
C LEU A 463 -23.89 7.09 30.35
N PRO A 464 -24.76 8.12 30.24
CA PRO A 464 -25.57 8.56 31.36
C PRO A 464 -26.42 7.40 31.91
N LYS A 465 -26.80 7.49 33.18
CA LYS A 465 -27.71 6.50 33.79
C LYS A 465 -29.04 6.46 33.03
N HIS A 466 -29.65 5.28 32.98
CA HIS A 466 -30.93 5.04 32.30
C HIS A 466 -30.90 5.39 30.81
N THR A 467 -29.74 5.22 30.17
CA THR A 467 -29.56 5.47 28.74
C THR A 467 -29.19 4.17 28.06
N TYR A 468 -30.05 3.70 27.15
CA TYR A 468 -29.73 2.57 26.29
C TYR A 468 -28.66 2.97 25.27
N PRO A 469 -27.68 2.11 24.96
CA PRO A 469 -26.71 2.40 23.91
C PRO A 469 -27.40 2.57 22.57
N GLU A 470 -27.19 3.71 21.93
CA GLU A 470 -27.61 3.93 20.55
C GLU A 470 -26.39 4.08 19.65
N TRP A 471 -25.65 5.19 19.75
CA TRP A 471 -24.63 5.55 18.77
C TRP A 471 -23.28 5.84 19.44
N SER A 472 -22.27 5.09 19.04
CA SER A 472 -20.88 5.26 19.45
C SER A 472 -20.30 6.56 18.89
N PRO A 473 -19.61 7.37 19.71
CA PRO A 473 -18.92 8.55 19.22
C PRO A 473 -17.63 8.20 18.45
N PHE A 474 -17.19 6.94 18.49
CA PHE A 474 -15.90 6.52 17.93
C PHE A 474 -15.97 6.06 16.47
N ILE A 475 -17.17 5.99 15.88
CA ILE A 475 -17.40 5.59 14.48
C ILE A 475 -18.44 6.51 13.83
N PRO A 476 -18.52 6.58 12.49
CA PRO A 476 -19.61 7.30 11.83
C PRO A 476 -20.95 6.64 12.11
N THR A 477 -21.96 7.45 12.42
CA THR A 477 -23.34 7.01 12.69
C THR A 477 -24.34 8.02 12.13
N ILE A 478 -25.64 7.79 12.27
CA ILE A 478 -26.66 8.77 11.91
C ILE A 478 -26.54 10.10 12.68
N LYS A 479 -25.92 10.11 13.87
CA LYS A 479 -25.77 11.32 14.69
C LYS A 479 -24.66 12.23 14.19
N GLY A 480 -23.62 11.69 13.56
CA GLY A 480 -22.50 12.47 13.07
C GLY A 480 -21.33 11.61 12.59
N ARG A 481 -20.25 12.31 12.23
CA ARG A 481 -18.95 11.68 12.00
C ARG A 481 -18.38 11.17 13.34
N ALA A 482 -17.47 10.22 13.27
CA ALA A 482 -16.63 9.83 14.40
C ALA A 482 -15.89 11.05 14.97
N VAL A 483 -15.43 10.94 16.23
CA VAL A 483 -14.41 11.87 16.77
C VAL A 483 -13.26 12.05 15.76
N PRO A 484 -12.72 13.27 15.59
CA PRO A 484 -11.72 13.55 14.57
C PRO A 484 -10.55 12.57 14.59
N PHE A 485 -10.20 12.05 13.42
CA PHE A 485 -9.20 11.01 13.26
C PHE A 485 -7.79 11.55 13.58
N ALA A 486 -7.13 10.94 14.55
CA ALA A 486 -5.73 11.16 14.91
C ALA A 486 -4.89 9.88 14.69
N PRO A 487 -3.66 9.99 14.15
CA PRO A 487 -2.96 11.23 13.80
C PRO A 487 -3.48 11.88 12.51
N ALA A 488 -3.13 13.15 12.29
CA ALA A 488 -3.27 13.77 10.97
C ALA A 488 -2.47 12.98 9.92
N PRO A 489 -2.91 12.97 8.65
CA PRO A 489 -2.22 12.24 7.59
C PRO A 489 -0.79 12.77 7.43
N ASP A 490 0.19 11.89 7.54
CA ASP A 490 1.59 12.22 7.28
C ASP A 490 2.24 11.10 6.47
N ASP A 491 3.19 11.45 5.62
CA ASP A 491 3.97 10.49 4.85
C ASP A 491 4.67 9.43 5.74
N SER A 492 5.00 9.77 6.99
CA SER A 492 5.60 8.85 7.95
C SER A 492 4.61 7.83 8.56
N ASN A 493 3.31 8.13 8.54
CA ASN A 493 2.26 7.28 9.13
C ASN A 493 1.28 6.69 8.11
N ALA A 494 1.44 7.02 6.83
CA ALA A 494 0.71 6.43 5.72
C ALA A 494 1.26 5.03 5.37
N TYR A 495 0.41 4.02 5.47
CA TYR A 495 0.69 2.65 5.04
C TYR A 495 0.31 2.53 3.57
N TYR A 496 1.29 2.58 2.67
CA TYR A 496 1.06 2.49 1.23
C TYR A 496 0.83 1.06 0.78
N LEU A 497 -0.10 0.86 -0.15
CA LEU A 497 -0.33 -0.46 -0.74
C LEU A 497 0.97 -1.03 -1.31
N VAL A 498 1.25 -2.28 -0.95
CA VAL A 498 2.29 -3.09 -1.57
C VAL A 498 1.59 -4.01 -2.57
N GLU A 499 1.94 -3.84 -3.84
CA GLU A 499 1.41 -4.65 -4.94
C GLU A 499 2.04 -6.06 -4.84
N GLU A 500 1.39 -6.96 -4.10
CA GLU A 500 1.79 -8.36 -3.95
C GLU A 500 0.68 -9.26 -4.52
N PRO A 501 0.59 -9.42 -5.84
CA PRO A 501 -0.49 -10.15 -6.50
C PRO A 501 -0.36 -11.69 -6.39
N PHE A 502 0.71 -12.18 -5.76
CA PHE A 502 1.09 -13.59 -5.72
C PHE A 502 1.11 -14.09 -4.28
N ASP A 503 0.51 -15.25 -4.04
CA ASP A 503 0.64 -15.98 -2.79
C ASP A 503 1.79 -16.98 -2.88
N TRP A 504 2.98 -16.54 -2.50
CA TRP A 504 4.19 -17.39 -2.51
C TRP A 504 4.17 -18.50 -1.46
N SER A 505 3.24 -18.46 -0.50
CA SER A 505 3.14 -19.48 0.56
C SER A 505 2.39 -20.73 0.10
N SER A 506 1.47 -20.58 -0.86
CA SER A 506 0.72 -21.70 -1.44
C SER A 506 1.42 -22.34 -2.64
N ILE A 507 2.49 -21.73 -3.15
CA ILE A 507 3.26 -22.26 -4.27
C ILE A 507 4.54 -22.94 -3.74
N PRO A 508 4.77 -24.24 -4.02
CA PRO A 508 5.99 -24.91 -3.62
C PRO A 508 7.22 -24.26 -4.24
N GLY A 509 8.20 -23.91 -3.40
CA GLY A 509 9.44 -23.31 -3.81
C GLY A 509 10.65 -24.22 -3.62
N GLU A 510 11.54 -24.29 -4.61
CA GLU A 510 12.85 -24.94 -4.52
C GLU A 510 13.96 -23.92 -4.32
N SER A 511 14.98 -24.25 -3.52
CA SER A 511 16.11 -23.33 -3.27
C SER A 511 17.07 -23.35 -4.46
N LEU A 512 17.55 -22.16 -4.84
CA LEU A 512 18.41 -21.94 -6.02
C LEU A 512 19.90 -21.81 -5.69
#